data_AF-A0A5M8SEJ4-F1
#
_entry.id   AF-A0A5M8SEJ4-F1
#
_cell.length_a   1.000
_cell.length_b   1.000
_cell.length_c   1.000
_cell.angle_alpha   90.00
_cell.angle_beta   90.00
_cell.angle_gamma   90.00
#
_symmetry.space_group_name_H-M   'P 1'
#
loop_
_entity.id
_entity.type
_entity.pdbx_description
1 polymer ?
#
loop_
_entity_poly.entity_id
_entity_poly.type
_entity_poly.pdbx_seq_one_letter_code
_entity_poly.pdbx_strand_id
1 'polypeptide(L)' 'MPAEVRATVKLYLDGKIREWYSRGDGKGVIFLTEATSEDEARSFMETLPLAKAQLMDTQYIPVGPLVPLKLLIAGQQ' A
#
# COMPACT_ATOMS: atom_id res chain seq x y z
N MET A 1 -15.56 -4.71 -12.10
CA MET A 1 -15.37 -3.96 -10.83
C MET A 1 -15.73 -4.73 -9.56
N PRO A 2 -16.88 -5.43 -9.42
CA PRO A 2 -17.24 -6.04 -8.12
C PRO A 2 -16.21 -7.04 -7.55
N ALA A 3 -15.52 -7.77 -8.42
CA ALA A 3 -14.46 -8.69 -8.01
C ALA A 3 -13.22 -7.97 -7.45
N GLU A 4 -12.82 -6.86 -8.07
CA GLU A 4 -11.69 -6.04 -7.61
C GLU A 4 -11.97 -5.51 -6.20
N VAL A 5 -13.13 -4.88 -6.01
CA VAL A 5 -13.55 -4.35 -4.71
C VAL A 5 -13.53 -5.43 -3.63
N ARG A 6 -14.10 -6.62 -3.91
CA ARG A 6 -14.09 -7.72 -2.93
C ARG A 6 -12.68 -8.21 -2.60
N ALA A 7 -11.80 -8.33 -3.60
CA ALA A 7 -10.43 -8.77 -3.39
C ALA A 7 -9.62 -7.75 -2.57
N THR A 8 -9.73 -6.45 -2.89
CA THR A 8 -9.08 -5.37 -2.13
C THR A 8 -9.60 -5.31 -0.69
N VAL A 9 -10.92 -5.39 -0.49
CA VAL A 9 -11.52 -5.40 0.86
C VAL A 9 -11.03 -6.61 1.67
N LYS A 10 -10.88 -7.78 1.04
CA LYS A 10 -10.31 -8.95 1.71
C LYS A 10 -8.87 -8.69 2.19
N LEU A 11 -8.01 -8.10 1.36
CA LEU A 11 -6.65 -7.74 1.76
C LEU A 11 -6.61 -6.77 2.95
N TYR A 12 -7.56 -5.83 3.01
CA TYR A 12 -7.71 -4.96 4.18
C TYR A 12 -8.13 -5.74 5.43
N LEU A 13 -9.15 -6.59 5.33
CA LEU A 13 -9.63 -7.40 6.45
C LEU A 13 -8.57 -8.39 6.94
N ASP A 14 -7.71 -8.90 6.04
CA ASP A 14 -6.57 -9.76 6.34
C ASP A 14 -5.37 -8.97 6.92
N GLY A 15 -5.49 -7.65 7.09
CA GLY A 15 -4.46 -6.79 7.66
C GLY A 15 -3.28 -6.47 6.74
N LYS A 16 -3.36 -6.83 5.45
CA LYS A 16 -2.31 -6.55 4.45
C LYS A 16 -2.36 -5.12 3.93
N ILE A 17 -3.53 -4.49 3.91
CA ILE A 17 -3.71 -3.06 3.63
C ILE A 17 -4.11 -2.37 4.94
N ARG A 18 -3.42 -1.30 5.31
CA ARG A 18 -3.75 -0.45 6.46
C ARG A 18 -4.61 0.74 6.06
N GLU A 19 -4.15 1.45 5.03
CA GLU A 19 -4.69 2.74 4.61
C GLU A 19 -4.83 2.80 3.09
N TRP A 20 -5.77 3.61 2.62
CA TRP A 20 -6.26 3.61 1.25
C TRP A 20 -6.63 5.04 0.91
N TYR A 21 -6.01 5.57 -0.14
CA TYR A 21 -6.26 6.93 -0.59
C TYR A 21 -6.48 6.92 -2.10
N SER A 22 -7.49 7.64 -2.57
CA SER A 22 -7.55 7.99 -3.99
C SER A 22 -6.43 8.96 -4.31
N ARG A 23 -5.71 8.72 -5.41
CA ARG A 23 -4.72 9.67 -5.90
C ARG A 23 -5.43 10.97 -6.27
N GLY A 24 -4.83 12.11 -5.92
CA GLY A 24 -5.40 13.43 -6.21
C GLY A 24 -5.56 13.74 -7.71
N ASP A 25 -4.83 13.01 -8.58
CA ASP A 25 -4.95 13.10 -10.03
C ASP A 25 -6.05 12.20 -10.63
N GLY A 26 -6.77 11.44 -9.79
CA GLY A 26 -7.84 10.54 -10.22
C GLY A 26 -7.37 9.28 -10.95
N LYS A 27 -6.05 9.04 -11.06
CA LYS A 27 -5.48 7.93 -11.86
C LYS A 27 -5.28 6.64 -11.07
N GLY A 28 -5.94 6.50 -9.92
CA GLY A 28 -5.90 5.26 -9.15
C GLY A 28 -5.83 5.51 -7.65
N VAL A 29 -5.15 4.60 -6.97
CA VAL A 29 -5.18 4.45 -5.51
C VAL A 29 -3.76 4.27 -4.97
N ILE A 30 -3.53 4.79 -3.77
CA ILE A 30 -2.36 4.53 -2.94
C ILE A 30 -2.81 3.64 -1.78
N PHE A 31 -2.11 2.52 -1.60
CA PHE A 31 -2.28 1.67 -0.43
C PHE A 31 -1.03 1.77 0.45
N LEU A 32 -1.22 1.94 1.75
CA LEU A 32 -0.18 1.63 2.73
C LEU A 32 -0.39 0.19 3.18
N THR A 33 0.62 -0.65 2.96
CA THR A 33 0.53 -2.08 3.18
C THR A 33 1.42 -2.55 4.33
N GLU A 34 1.01 -3.63 4.99
CA GLU A 34 1.86 -4.37 5.94
C GLU A 34 2.62 -5.44 5.18
N ALA A 35 3.85 -5.12 4.81
CA ALA A 35 4.78 -6.02 4.15
C ALA A 35 6.21 -5.78 4.66
N THR A 36 6.97 -6.86 4.78
CA THR A 36 8.38 -6.81 5.21
C THR A 36 9.35 -6.57 4.06
N SER A 37 8.88 -6.70 2.82
CA SER A 37 9.64 -6.45 1.59
C SER A 37 8.72 -6.00 0.44
N GLU A 38 9.32 -5.45 -0.60
CA GLU A 38 8.61 -5.18 -1.86
C GLU A 38 8.04 -6.47 -2.47
N ASP A 39 8.79 -7.57 -2.45
CA ASP A 39 8.33 -8.86 -2.99
C ASP A 39 7.09 -9.39 -2.25
N GLU A 40 7.04 -9.23 -0.92
CA GLU A 40 5.85 -9.60 -0.16
C GLU A 40 4.66 -8.72 -0.56
N ALA A 41 4.86 -7.40 -0.65
CA ALA A 41 3.83 -6.47 -1.10
C ALA A 41 3.29 -6.84 -2.48
N ARG A 42 4.21 -7.11 -3.41
CA ARG A 42 3.92 -7.53 -4.77
C ARG A 42 3.12 -8.83 -4.81
N SER A 43 3.49 -9.82 -3.99
CA SER A 43 2.87 -11.14 -4.00
C SER A 43 1.35 -11.11 -3.77
N PHE A 44 0.85 -10.24 -2.89
CA PHE A 44 -0.59 -10.12 -2.65
C PHE A 44 -1.26 -9.09 -3.57
N MET A 45 -0.56 -8.02 -3.96
CA MET A 45 -1.10 -7.04 -4.92
C MET A 45 -1.33 -7.66 -6.30
N GLU A 46 -0.44 -8.56 -6.74
CA GLU A 46 -0.61 -9.33 -7.98
C GLU A 46 -1.75 -10.37 -7.91
N THR A 47 -2.33 -10.60 -6.74
CA THR A 47 -3.54 -11.45 -6.64
C THR A 47 -4.81 -10.75 -7.11
N LEU A 48 -4.78 -9.41 -7.15
CA LEU A 48 -5.93 -8.58 -7.51
C LEU A 48 -6.35 -8.81 -8.98
N PRO A 49 -7.65 -8.86 -9.27
CA PRO A 49 -8.15 -9.08 -10.63
C PRO A 49 -7.57 -8.13 -11.69
N LEU A 50 -7.47 -6.83 -11.41
CA LEU A 50 -6.91 -5.87 -12.36
C LEU A 50 -5.41 -6.03 -12.57
N ALA A 51 -4.65 -6.38 -11.52
CA ALA A 51 -3.23 -6.69 -11.62
C ALA A 51 -2.99 -7.95 -12.46
N LYS A 52 -3.76 -9.03 -12.24
CA LYS A 52 -3.70 -10.26 -13.06
C LYS A 52 -4.02 -10.01 -14.53
N ALA A 53 -4.94 -9.09 -14.80
CA ALA A 53 -5.30 -8.70 -16.15
C ALA A 53 -4.28 -7.75 -16.80
N GLN A 54 -3.20 -7.39 -16.11
CA GLN A 54 -2.18 -6.44 -16.56
C GLN A 54 -2.78 -5.06 -16.92
N LEU A 55 -3.82 -4.66 -16.19
CA LEU A 55 -4.55 -3.39 -16.38
C LEU A 55 -4.14 -2.30 -15.37
N MET A 56 -3.07 -2.52 -14.61
CA MET A 56 -2.58 -1.59 -13.59
C MET A 56 -1.08 -1.38 -13.74
N ASP A 57 -0.67 -0.12 -13.73
CA ASP A 57 0.71 0.23 -13.40
C ASP A 57 0.87 0.17 -11.88
N THR A 58 1.90 -0.56 -11.42
CA THR A 58 2.21 -0.69 -9.98
C THR A 58 3.56 -0.10 -9.67
N GLN A 59 3.62 0.70 -8.62
CA GLN A 59 4.87 1.19 -8.03
C GLN A 59 4.90 0.82 -6.55
N TYR A 60 6.04 0.34 -6.09
CA TYR A 60 6.28 0.03 -4.69
C TYR A 60 7.33 1.00 -4.16
N ILE A 61 7.03 1.61 -3.00
CA ILE A 61 7.92 2.56 -2.33
C ILE A 61 8.08 2.06 -0.91
N PRO A 62 9.27 1.59 -0.50
CA PRO A 62 9.52 1.20 0.88
C PRO A 62 9.32 2.40 1.81
N VAL A 63 8.47 2.23 2.81
CA VAL A 63 8.23 3.24 3.85
C VAL A 63 8.73 2.73 5.19
N GLY A 64 9.26 3.63 6.01
CA GLY A 64 9.78 3.32 7.32
C GLY A 64 9.61 4.47 8.30
N PRO A 65 10.01 4.29 9.56
CA PRO A 65 9.92 5.34 10.56
C PRO A 65 10.64 6.62 10.11
N LEU A 66 10.04 7.78 10.37
CA LEU A 66 10.67 9.07 10.08
C LEU A 66 11.73 9.40 11.15
N VAL A 67 12.87 8.69 11.08
CA VAL A 67 13.97 8.75 12.06
C VAL A 67 14.41 10.18 12.41
N PRO A 68 14.54 11.13 11.46
CA PRO A 68 14.96 12.49 11.78
C PRO A 68 14.10 13.22 12.82
N LEU A 69 12.81 12.87 12.98
CA LEU A 69 11.95 13.49 14.01
C LEU A 69 12.45 13.21 15.43
N LYS A 70 13.10 12.06 15.66
CA LYS A 70 13.68 11.74 16.97
C LYS A 70 14.78 12.74 17.35
N LEU A 71 15.54 13.23 16.36
CA LEU A 71 16.59 14.22 16.60
C LEU A 71 16.01 15.59 16.97
N LEU A 72 14.87 15.96 16.39
CA LEU A 72 14.22 17.24 16.66
C LEU A 72 13.69 17.36 18.09
N ILE A 73 13.22 16.25 18.68
CA ILE A 73 12.74 16.22 20.08
C ILE A 73 13.86 15.97 21.10
N ALA A 74 15.00 15.42 20.69
CA ALA A 74 16.12 15.15 21.60
C ALA A 74 16.78 16.43 22.15
N GLY A 75 16.69 17.55 21.42
CA GLY A 75 17.21 18.85 21.86
C GLY A 75 16.27 19.65 22.78
N GLN A 76 15.14 19.07 23.21
CA GLN A 76 14.16 19.72 24.10
C GLN A 76 14.25 19.25 25.56
N GLN A 77 15.37 18.64 25.98
CA GLN A 77 15.64 18.21 27.35
C GLN A 77 16.40 19.28 28.14
#